data_AF-A0A7J0A3P7-F1
#
_entry.id   AF-A0A7J0A3P7-F1
#
_cell.length_a   1.000
_cell.length_b   1.000
_cell.length_c   1.000
_cell.angle_alpha   90.00
_cell.angle_beta   90.00
_cell.angle_gamma   90.00
#
_symmetry.space_group_name_H-M   'P 1'
#
loop_
_entity.id
_entity.type
_entity.pdbx_description
1 polymer ?
#
loop_
_entity_poly.entity_id
_entity_poly.type
_entity_poly.pdbx_seq_one_letter_code
_entity_poly.pdbx_strand_id
1 'polypeptide(L)' 'MTEENLNRLLGYSFYTSKGKFELCVHPKSKFKMKTRLKDLTGRSNGMGYERRKQKLKEYIGGWIGYYHLANMKRFL' A
#
# COMPACT_ATOMS: atom_id res chain seq x y z
N MET A 1 -12.75 16.37 14.17
CA MET A 1 -11.55 16.12 13.34
C MET A 1 -11.54 14.65 12.97
N THR A 2 -11.82 14.19 11.75
CA THR A 2 -12.16 14.78 10.44
C THR A 2 -13.02 13.74 9.71
N GLU A 3 -13.85 14.16 8.76
CA GLU A 3 -14.82 13.36 7.97
C GLU A 3 -14.15 12.32 7.02
N GLU A 4 -13.19 11.53 7.48
CA GLU A 4 -12.31 10.73 6.62
C GLU A 4 -12.77 9.29 6.35
N ASN A 5 -13.90 8.86 6.92
CA ASN A 5 -14.33 7.46 6.78
C ASN A 5 -15.29 7.20 5.61
N LEU A 6 -15.92 8.22 5.01
CA LEU A 6 -17.02 7.98 4.07
C LEU A 6 -16.57 7.49 2.68
N ASN A 7 -15.33 7.76 2.26
CA ASN A 7 -14.85 7.48 0.90
C ASN A 7 -13.82 6.35 0.81
N ARG A 8 -13.91 5.33 1.69
CA ARG A 8 -13.01 4.16 1.66
C ARG A 8 -13.74 2.89 1.25
N LEU A 9 -13.50 2.43 0.02
CA LEU A 9 -13.99 1.15 -0.47
C LEU A 9 -12.82 0.17 -0.65
N LEU A 10 -12.83 -0.97 0.04
CA LEU A 10 -11.85 -2.06 -0.12
C LEU A 10 -10.36 -1.62 -0.02
N GLY A 11 -10.08 -0.54 0.71
CA GLY A 11 -8.73 0.02 0.87
C GLY A 11 -8.29 0.95 -0.26
N TYR A 12 -9.15 1.22 -1.23
CA TYR A 12 -9.05 2.30 -2.19
C TYR A 12 -9.70 3.58 -1.65
N SER A 13 -9.27 4.70 -2.23
CA SER A 13 -9.85 6.02 -2.06
C SER A 13 -10.08 6.62 -3.44
N PHE A 14 -11.00 7.56 -3.54
CA PHE A 14 -11.29 8.28 -4.78
C PHE A 14 -10.97 9.75 -4.55
N TYR A 15 -10.28 10.36 -5.51
CA TYR A 15 -10.05 11.80 -5.51
C TYR A 15 -10.48 12.39 -6.85
N THR A 16 -11.11 13.55 -6.79
CA THR A 16 -11.37 14.38 -7.97
C THR A 16 -10.19 15.32 -8.19
N SER A 17 -9.47 15.18 -9.29
CA SER A 17 -8.44 16.14 -9.69
C SER A 17 -8.78 16.69 -11.07
N LYS A 18 -8.90 18.02 -11.17
CA LYS A 18 -9.15 18.73 -12.44
C LYS A 18 -10.31 18.15 -13.26
N GLY A 19 -11.42 17.82 -12.59
CA GLY A 19 -12.63 17.26 -13.23
C GLY A 19 -12.56 15.77 -13.57
N LYS A 20 -11.48 15.06 -13.22
CA LYS A 20 -11.35 13.60 -13.41
C LYS A 20 -11.42 12.87 -12.07
N PHE A 21 -12.15 11.75 -12.03
CA PHE A 21 -12.15 10.82 -10.89
C PHE A 21 -10.97 9.87 -11.02
N GLU A 22 -10.07 9.91 -10.06
CA GLU A 22 -8.92 9.01 -10.01
C GLU A 22 -9.01 8.06 -8.82
N LEU A 23 -8.78 6.78 -9.08
CA LEU A 23 -8.63 5.76 -8.06
C LEU A 23 -7.26 5.93 -7.40
N CYS A 24 -7.20 6.01 -6.08
CA CYS A 24 -5.97 6.13 -5.31
C CYS A 24 -5.92 5.07 -4.20
N VAL A 25 -4.72 4.78 -3.70
CA VAL A 25 -4.57 3.97 -2.49
C VAL A 25 -4.95 4.81 -1.29
N HIS A 26 -5.82 4.30 -0.42
CA HIS A 26 -6.20 5.02 0.80
C HIS A 26 -4.97 5.23 1.72
N PRO A 27 -4.78 6.40 2.36
CA PRO A 27 -3.63 6.68 3.22
C PRO A 27 -3.38 5.62 4.29
N LYS A 28 -4.45 5.11 4.93
CA LYS A 28 -4.38 3.98 5.88
C LYS A 28 -3.77 2.71 5.28
N SER A 29 -4.10 2.36 4.04
CA SER A 29 -3.53 1.20 3.34
C SER A 29 -2.07 1.45 2.98
N LYS A 30 -1.73 2.68 2.53
CA LYS A 30 -0.34 3.11 2.31
C LYS A 30 0.49 3.00 3.59
N PHE A 31 -0.05 3.41 4.73
CA PHE A 31 0.61 3.28 6.03
C PHE A 31 0.84 1.81 6.41
N LYS A 32 -0.20 0.96 6.31
CA LYS A 32 -0.08 -0.49 6.55
C LYS A 32 1.01 -1.13 5.70
N MET A 33 1.11 -0.75 4.42
CA MET A 33 2.18 -1.23 3.54
C MET A 33 3.56 -0.83 4.06
N LYS A 34 3.77 0.44 4.41
CA LYS A 34 5.06 0.91 4.95
C LYS A 34 5.44 0.17 6.24
N THR A 35 4.49 -0.02 7.15
CA THR A 35 4.72 -0.78 8.39
C THR A 35 5.12 -2.22 8.09
N ARG A 36 4.39 -2.90 7.20
CA ARG A 36 4.70 -4.29 6.86
C ARG A 36 6.06 -4.45 6.18
N LEU A 37 6.45 -3.50 5.32
CA LEU A 37 7.78 -3.48 4.73
C LEU A 37 8.86 -3.30 5.79
N LYS A 38 8.66 -2.41 6.77
CA LYS A 38 9.58 -2.21 7.90
C LYS A 38 9.73 -3.48 8.73
N ASP A 39 8.64 -4.20 8.98
CA ASP A 39 8.68 -5.47 9.72
C ASP A 39 9.45 -6.56 8.96
N LEU A 40 9.27 -6.62 7.64
CA LEU A 40 9.95 -7.59 6.78
C LEU A 40 11.46 -7.30 6.63
N THR A 41 11.84 -6.02 6.59
CA THR A 41 13.25 -5.60 6.48
C THR A 41 13.95 -5.41 7.84
N GLY A 42 13.20 -5.52 8.94
CA GLY A 42 13.75 -5.47 10.30
C GLY A 42 14.88 -6.48 10.51
N ARG A 43 15.84 -6.17 11.38
CA ARG A 43 17.01 -7.04 11.65
C ARG A 43 16.73 -8.14 12.69
N SER A 44 15.76 -7.93 13.57
CA SER A 44 15.45 -8.78 14.73
C SER A 44 14.56 -9.99 14.44
N ASN A 45 14.13 -10.19 13.20
CA ASN A 45 13.13 -11.18 12.83
C ASN A 45 13.67 -12.60 12.60
N GLY A 46 14.95 -12.87 12.87
CA GLY A 46 15.55 -14.21 12.85
C GLY A 46 15.49 -14.92 11.48
N MET A 47 15.11 -14.21 10.42
CA MET A 47 14.94 -14.77 9.08
C MET A 47 16.25 -14.71 8.30
N GLY A 48 16.64 -15.84 7.70
CA GLY A 48 17.72 -15.88 6.72
C GLY A 48 17.48 -14.96 5.52
N TYR A 49 18.55 -14.48 4.90
CA TYR A 49 18.51 -13.46 3.85
C TYR A 49 17.67 -13.88 2.62
N GLU A 50 17.79 -15.13 2.19
CA GLU A 50 17.01 -15.66 1.06
C GLU A 50 15.52 -15.72 1.36
N ARG A 51 15.14 -16.13 2.57
CA ARG A 51 13.74 -16.11 3.02
C ARG A 51 13.20 -14.68 3.12
N ARG A 52 14.03 -13.72 3.50
CA ARG A 52 13.66 -12.29 3.54
C ARG A 52 13.39 -11.75 2.14
N LYS A 53 14.27 -12.02 1.17
CA LYS A 53 14.06 -11.64 -0.24
C LYS A 53 12.77 -12.23 -0.79
N GLN A 54 12.54 -13.52 -0.55
CA GLN A 54 11.34 -14.22 -1.03
C GLN A 54 10.06 -13.59 -0.48
N LYS A 55 9.97 -13.41 0.85
CA LYS A 55 8.82 -12.77 1.49
C LYS A 55 8.58 -11.33 1.00
N LEU A 56 9.67 -10.59 0.77
CA LEU A 56 9.57 -9.23 0.25
C LEU A 56 9.00 -9.22 -1.17
N LYS A 57 9.47 -10.12 -2.04
CA LYS A 57 8.99 -10.26 -3.42
C LYS A 57 7.52 -10.66 -3.47
N GLU A 58 7.11 -11.66 -2.67
CA GLU A 58 5.73 -12.11 -2.55
C GLU A 58 4.80 -10.97 -2.08
N TYR A 59 5.22 -10.25 -1.03
CA TYR A 59 4.44 -9.16 -0.48
C TYR A 59 4.26 -8.00 -1.47
N ILE A 60 5.35 -7.56 -2.10
CA ILE A 60 5.31 -6.48 -3.09
C ILE A 60 4.47 -6.91 -4.31
N GLY A 61 4.65 -8.14 -4.80
CA GLY A 61 3.87 -8.68 -5.91
C GLY A 61 2.37 -8.71 -5.62
N GLY A 62 1.99 -9.20 -4.44
CA GLY A 62 0.58 -9.23 -4.02
C GLY A 62 0.00 -7.81 -3.85
N TRP A 63 0.78 -6.87 -3.33
CA TRP A 63 0.33 -5.50 -3.16
C TRP A 63 0.12 -4.76 -4.49
N ILE A 64 1.08 -4.89 -5.42
CA ILE A 64 0.97 -4.33 -6.76
C ILE A 64 -0.20 -4.96 -7.50
N GLY A 65 -0.33 -6.29 -7.45
CA GLY A 65 -1.44 -7.01 -8.07
C GLY A 65 -2.80 -6.56 -7.54
N TYR A 66 -2.93 -6.37 -6.22
CA TYR A 66 -4.18 -5.89 -5.64
C TYR A 66 -4.47 -4.44 -6.03
N TYR A 67 -3.48 -3.54 -6.01
CA TYR A 67 -3.63 -2.09 -6.24
C TYR A 67 -3.36 -1.61 -7.67
N HIS A 68 -3.25 -2.51 -8.66
CA HIS A 68 -2.85 -2.15 -10.03
C HIS A 68 -3.74 -1.09 -10.70
N LEU A 69 -5.01 -0.98 -10.28
CA LEU A 69 -5.96 0.03 -10.78
C LEU A 69 -5.75 1.42 -10.16
N ALA A 70 -5.00 1.53 -9.06
CA ALA A 70 -4.75 2.81 -8.41
C ALA A 70 -3.74 3.64 -9.21
N ASN A 71 -3.95 4.95 -9.24
CA ASN A 71 -2.98 5.90 -9.75
C ASN A 71 -1.73 5.91 -8.85
N MET A 72 -0.74 5.10 -9.25
CA MET A 72 0.54 4.98 -8.53
C MET A 72 1.44 6.20 -8.70
N LYS A 73 1.15 7.16 -9.59
CA LYS A 73 1.95 8.40 -9.70
C LYS A 73 1.88 9.25 -8.43
N ARG A 74 0.81 9.12 -7.64
CA ARG A 74 0.63 9.74 -6.32
C ARG A 74 1.13 8.88 -5.15
N PHE A 75 1.67 7.69 -5.44
CA PHE A 75 2.18 6.81 -4.41
C PHE A 75 3.53 7.29 -3.85
N LEU A 76 4.40 7.85 -4.69
CA LEU A 76 5.67 8.49 -4.30
C LEU A 76 5.39 9.80 -3.57
#